data_AF-A0A317FW82-F1
#
_entry.id   AF-A0A317FW82-F1
#
_cell.length_a   1.000
_cell.length_b   1.000
_cell.length_c   1.000
_cell.angle_alpha   90.00
_cell.angle_beta   90.00
_cell.angle_gamma   90.00
#
_symmetry.space_group_name_H-M   'P 1'
#
loop_
_entity.id
_entity.type
_entity.pdbx_description
1 polymer ?
#
loop_
_entity_poly.entity_id
_entity_poly.type
_entity_poly.pdbx_seq_one_letter_code
_entity_poly.pdbx_strand_id
1 'polypeptide(L)' 'MDTTKHTINTLFAQLGLPDSDAQIDAFIASHSIADTTLLQDAPFWDEAQQHFIAESLAVDGDWSEVIDELDVRLRQK' A
#
# COMPACT_ATOMS: atom_id res chain seq x y z
N MET A 1 -15.65 20.58 -2.37
CA MET A 1 -14.31 20.23 -1.85
C MET A 1 -14.44 18.79 -1.40
N ASP A 2 -14.50 17.90 -2.38
CA ASP A 2 -14.66 16.47 -2.15
C ASP A 2 -13.25 15.94 -1.91
N THR A 3 -12.76 16.17 -0.69
CA THR A 3 -11.51 15.59 -0.22
C THR A 3 -11.77 14.11 0.02
N THR A 4 -11.79 13.31 -1.04
CA THR A 4 -11.69 11.86 -0.92
C THR A 4 -10.39 11.61 -0.19
N LYS A 5 -10.47 11.33 1.11
CA LYS A 5 -9.28 11.05 1.91
C LYS A 5 -8.73 9.72 1.40
N HIS A 6 -7.60 9.77 0.71
CA HIS A 6 -6.83 8.58 0.44
C HIS A 6 -6.42 8.00 1.79
N THR A 7 -6.98 6.85 2.10
CA THR A 7 -6.73 6.07 3.32
C THR A 7 -6.27 4.67 2.90
N ILE A 8 -5.60 3.94 3.79
CA ILE A 8 -5.18 2.57 3.48
C ILE A 8 -6.36 1.69 3.07
N ASN A 9 -7.54 1.87 3.66
CA ASN A 9 -8.76 1.17 3.25
C ASN A 9 -9.06 1.39 1.77
N THR A 10 -9.08 2.65 1.33
CA THR A 10 -9.33 2.97 -0.08
C THR A 10 -8.22 2.47 -1.02
N LEU A 11 -6.96 2.41 -0.56
CA LEU A 11 -5.85 1.84 -1.31
C LEU A 11 -6.04 0.33 -1.50
N PHE A 12 -6.39 -0.39 -0.42
CA PHE A 12 -6.65 -1.83 -0.47
C PHE A 12 -7.82 -2.14 -1.39
N ALA A 13 -8.92 -1.37 -1.30
CA ALA A 13 -10.05 -1.50 -2.21
C ALA A 13 -9.64 -1.32 -3.69
N GLN A 14 -8.75 -0.35 -3.98
CA GLN A 14 -8.23 -0.11 -5.33
C GLN A 14 -7.32 -1.24 -5.83
N LEU A 15 -6.55 -1.86 -4.93
CA LEU A 15 -5.70 -3.03 -5.20
C LEU A 15 -6.49 -4.34 -5.32
N GLY A 16 -7.81 -4.32 -5.08
CA GLY A 16 -8.66 -5.51 -5.06
C GLY A 16 -8.47 -6.37 -3.80
N LEU A 17 -7.91 -5.78 -2.75
CA LEU A 17 -7.67 -6.40 -1.45
C LEU A 17 -8.78 -6.06 -0.45
N PRO A 18 -8.90 -6.85 0.63
CA PRO A 18 -9.89 -6.57 1.65
C PRO A 18 -9.57 -5.25 2.37
N ASP A 19 -10.46 -4.27 2.28
CA ASP A 19 -10.30 -2.92 2.81
C ASP A 19 -10.77 -2.75 4.25
N SER A 20 -11.13 -3.83 4.96
CA SER A 20 -11.51 -3.74 6.37
C SER A 20 -10.29 -3.55 7.26
N ASP A 21 -10.40 -2.68 8.27
CA ASP A 21 -9.32 -2.35 9.23
C ASP A 21 -8.66 -3.60 9.84
N ALA A 22 -9.46 -4.56 10.29
CA ALA A 22 -8.97 -5.83 10.85
C ALA A 22 -8.20 -6.69 9.83
N GLN A 23 -8.54 -6.61 8.54
CA GLN A 23 -7.87 -7.39 7.49
C GLN A 23 -6.57 -6.71 7.04
N ILE A 24 -6.55 -5.39 7.01
CA ILE A 24 -5.35 -4.58 6.77
C ILE A 24 -4.33 -4.84 7.88
N ASP A 25 -4.75 -4.77 9.15
CA ASP A 25 -3.87 -5.03 10.28
C ASP A 25 -3.33 -6.47 10.24
N ALA A 26 -4.19 -7.44 9.95
CA ALA A 26 -3.76 -8.83 9.75
C ALA A 26 -2.80 -9.01 8.56
N PHE A 27 -3.00 -8.27 7.46
CA PHE A 27 -2.11 -8.29 6.31
C PHE A 27 -0.74 -7.71 6.67
N ILE A 28 -0.69 -6.53 7.30
CA ILE A 28 0.55 -5.90 7.77
C ILE A 28 1.22 -6.77 8.84
N ALA A 29 0.46 -7.45 9.68
CA ALA A 29 1.00 -8.38 10.66
C ALA A 29 1.48 -9.70 10.03
N SER A 30 0.97 -10.11 8.87
CA SER A 30 1.40 -11.34 8.19
C SER A 30 2.53 -11.11 7.19
N HIS A 31 2.61 -9.92 6.60
CA HIS A 31 3.57 -9.54 5.58
C HIS A 31 4.64 -8.61 6.17
N SER A 32 5.87 -8.70 5.70
CA SER A 32 6.95 -7.82 6.15
C SER A 32 7.88 -7.57 4.98
N ILE A 33 8.43 -6.36 4.91
CA ILE A 33 9.31 -5.95 3.82
C ILE A 33 10.69 -5.67 4.41
N ALA A 34 11.71 -6.23 3.77
CA ALA A 34 13.09 -5.94 4.11
C ALA A 34 13.44 -4.48 3.74
N ASP A 35 14.25 -3.81 4.55
CA ASP A 35 14.71 -2.43 4.31
C ASP A 35 15.30 -2.21 2.90
N THR A 36 15.86 -3.27 2.31
CA THR A 36 16.46 -3.27 0.97
C THR A 36 15.47 -3.48 -0.17
N THR A 37 14.22 -3.79 0.11
CA THR A 37 13.18 -4.13 -0.88
C THR A 37 12.18 -2.98 -0.97
N LEU A 38 11.86 -2.51 -2.18
CA LEU A 38 10.84 -1.48 -2.39
C LEU A 38 9.43 -2.06 -2.22
N LEU A 39 8.48 -1.26 -1.73
CA LEU A 39 7.09 -1.70 -1.58
C LEU A 39 6.51 -2.22 -2.89
N GLN A 40 6.72 -1.50 -4.00
CA GLN A 40 6.28 -1.91 -5.34
C GLN A 40 6.93 -3.21 -5.86
N ASP A 41 8.07 -3.62 -5.30
CA ASP A 41 8.79 -4.86 -5.68
C ASP A 41 8.48 -6.01 -4.73
N ALA A 42 7.60 -5.81 -3.74
CA ALA A 42 7.36 -6.82 -2.74
C ALA A 42 6.68 -8.06 -3.37
N PRO A 43 7.13 -9.28 -3.04
CA PRO A 43 6.71 -10.51 -3.72
C PRO A 43 5.27 -10.95 -3.39
N PHE A 44 4.59 -10.23 -2.51
CA PHE A 44 3.20 -10.47 -2.16
C PHE A 44 2.21 -9.67 -3.00
N TRP A 45 2.72 -8.76 -3.85
CA TRP A 45 1.93 -8.07 -4.85
C TRP A 45 1.93 -8.82 -6.18
N ASP A 46 0.80 -8.78 -6.87
CA ASP A 46 0.72 -9.19 -8.27
C ASP A 46 1.22 -8.08 -9.21
N GLU A 47 1.57 -8.44 -10.45
CA GLU A 47 2.14 -7.53 -11.46
C GLU A 47 1.31 -6.23 -11.63
N ALA A 48 -0.02 -6.34 -11.61
CA ALA A 48 -0.92 -5.19 -11.70
C ALA A 48 -0.86 -4.27 -10.46
N GLN A 49 -0.73 -4.85 -9.26
CA GLN A 49 -0.61 -4.11 -8.01
C GLN A 49 0.74 -3.42 -7.93
N GLN A 50 1.81 -4.12 -8.31
CA GLN A 50 3.15 -3.54 -8.40
C GLN A 50 3.17 -2.33 -9.33
N HIS A 51 2.58 -2.45 -10.53
CA HIS A 51 2.50 -1.34 -11.48
C HIS A 51 1.70 -0.16 -10.92
N PHE A 52 0.55 -0.43 -10.31
CA PHE A 52 -0.27 0.62 -9.69
C PHE A 52 0.47 1.35 -8.57
N ILE A 53 1.15 0.62 -7.69
CA ILE A 53 1.94 1.19 -6.59
C ILE A 53 3.10 2.01 -7.16
N ALA A 54 3.77 1.51 -8.20
CA ALA A 54 4.88 2.23 -8.83
C ALA A 54 4.44 3.54 -9.50
N GLU A 55 3.33 3.53 -10.23
CA GLU A 55 2.75 4.74 -10.83
C GLU A 55 2.26 5.71 -9.75
N SER A 56 1.70 5.18 -8.67
CA SER A 56 1.22 5.96 -7.53
C SER A 56 2.33 6.59 -6.69
N LEU A 57 3.54 6.00 -6.71
CA LEU A 57 4.74 6.56 -6.08
C LEU A 57 5.50 7.52 -7.01
N ALA A 58 5.10 7.62 -8.28
CA ALA A 58 5.68 8.58 -9.21
C ALA A 58 5.37 10.02 -8.77
N VAL A 59 6.10 10.98 -9.35
CA VAL A 59 5.98 12.40 -8.99
C VAL A 59 4.53 12.87 -9.15
N ASP A 60 3.93 13.33 -8.03
CA ASP A 60 2.54 13.81 -7.91
C ASP A 60 1.46 12.71 -7.82
N GLY A 61 1.81 11.46 -7.49
CA GLY A 61 0.82 10.41 -7.32
C GLY A 61 -0.12 10.63 -6.12
N ASP A 62 -1.43 10.62 -6.36
CA ASP A 62 -2.48 10.82 -5.35
C ASP A 62 -2.40 9.85 -4.15
N TRP A 63 -1.79 8.68 -4.36
CA TRP A 63 -1.69 7.60 -3.37
C TRP A 63 -0.33 7.53 -2.68
N SER A 64 0.63 8.37 -3.07
CA SER A 64 2.00 8.35 -2.55
C SER A 64 2.06 8.41 -1.01
N GLU A 65 1.28 9.30 -0.39
CA GLU A 65 1.20 9.45 1.07
C GLU A 65 0.69 8.18 1.77
N VAL A 66 -0.34 7.54 1.22
CA VAL A 66 -0.94 6.33 1.80
C VAL A 66 -0.04 5.11 1.62
N ILE A 67 0.63 5.04 0.47
CA ILE A 67 1.58 3.98 0.15
C ILE A 67 2.82 4.10 1.03
N ASP A 68 3.32 5.31 1.27
CA ASP A 68 4.40 5.58 2.24
C ASP A 68 4.00 5.14 3.65
N GLU A 69 2.79 5.47 4.11
CA GLU A 69 2.27 5.00 5.40
C GLU A 69 2.25 3.47 5.50
N LEU A 70 1.79 2.79 4.43
CA LEU A 70 1.77 1.33 4.37
C LEU A 70 3.19 0.74 4.41
N ASP A 71 4.13 1.31 3.64
CA ASP A 71 5.53 0.88 3.61
C ASP A 71 6.16 0.96 5.01
N VAL A 72 5.97 2.09 5.70
CA VAL A 72 6.45 2.29 7.07
C VAL A 72 5.86 1.24 8.02
N ARG A 73 4.54 1.00 7.96
CA ARG A 73 3.89 -0.02 8.82
C ARG A 73 4.41 -1.43 8.57
N LEU A 74 4.72 -1.78 7.32
CA LEU A 74 5.29 -3.08 6.95
C LEU A 74 6.76 -3.27 7.36
N ARG A 75 7.50 -2.16 7.51
CA ARG A 75 8.91 -2.17 7.95
C ARG A 75 9.10 -2.05 9.45
N GLN A 76 8.21 -1.36 10.17
CA GLN A 76 8.31 -1.12 11.62
C GLN A 76 8.05 -2.35 12.50
N LYS A 77 8.11 -3.56 11.94
CA LYS A 77 7.83 -4.81 12.64
C LYS A 77 9.08 -5.47 13.22
#